data_AF-A0A1V5V7B1-F1
#
_entry.id   AF-A0A1V5V7B1-F1
#
_cell.length_a   1.000
_cell.length_b   1.000
_cell.length_c   1.000
_cell.angle_alpha   90.00
_cell.angle_beta   90.00
_cell.angle_gamma   90.00
#
_symmetry.space_group_name_H-M   'P 1'
#
loop_
_entity.id
_entity.type
_entity.pdbx_description
1 polymer ?
#
loop_
_entity_poly.entity_id
_entity_poly.type
_entity_poly.pdbx_seq_one_letter_code
_entity_poly.pdbx_strand_id
1 'polypeptide(L)'
;MAENNNNGETADAKTSRSNSLRWLRPAVQSLFAVVIILIGIEFGAFVKSLSGSPAEAVASRPPGVEGFLPISSLMSLVYLAKSGVANRIHPAGLVIFSLTLFLALALRRGFCSWVCPIGFASEWAHKLGKWIFGRNPRIPAWLDVPLQGLKYFLLGFFAFHILRMPLRGLESFIHSPYNRMADVKMYLFFANISRTALIVVFVIFALSVVFKNFWCRYLCPYGALLGLVSLASPTAVSRDAEKCVGCGKCAAACPNMIKVDKKRRVNAPECMACYSCVGACRVKNALRVRAAFVPKPISAAVYGFITVAAFIVAANAASAFNYWRPETTPEMYRQLNSIVGNIGHPGVGGLPSEMPEGLPEHHYDLPEFRERYPDMPQGPPPHHYDLPRFKDGANMPEPGAQEESPNILND
;
A
#
# COMPACT_ATOMS: atom_id res chain seq x y z
N MET A 1 -8.20 -31.34 48.43
CA MET A 1 -6.86 -31.17 47.83
C MET A 1 -6.91 -31.81 46.46
N ALA A 2 -7.04 -31.02 45.39
CA ALA A 2 -7.16 -31.53 44.03
C ALA A 2 -5.79 -31.46 43.34
N GLU A 3 -5.29 -32.62 42.92
CA GLU A 3 -3.99 -32.83 42.31
C GLU A 3 -3.81 -32.11 40.97
N ASN A 4 -2.60 -31.58 40.82
CA ASN A 4 -2.15 -30.75 39.74
C ASN A 4 -1.58 -31.64 38.61
N ASN A 5 -2.44 -32.24 37.80
CA ASN A 5 -2.02 -33.02 36.63
C ASN A 5 -1.89 -32.14 35.39
N ASN A 6 -0.68 -31.63 35.14
CA ASN A 6 -0.30 -31.09 33.84
C ASN A 6 1.22 -31.14 33.60
N ASN A 7 1.80 -32.33 33.72
CA ASN A 7 3.17 -32.62 33.31
C ASN A 7 3.17 -33.84 32.38
N GLY A 8 3.14 -33.60 31.06
CA GLY A 8 3.15 -34.70 30.08
C GLY A 8 3.12 -34.27 28.61
N GLU A 9 3.79 -33.19 28.23
CA GLU A 9 4.10 -32.95 26.80
C GLU A 9 5.60 -33.14 26.61
N THR A 10 5.96 -34.17 25.84
CA THR A 10 7.33 -34.57 25.51
C THR A 10 8.14 -33.42 24.89
N ALA A 11 9.47 -33.48 25.00
CA ALA A 11 10.38 -32.51 24.40
C ALA A 11 10.14 -32.34 22.88
N ASP A 12 9.61 -33.37 22.21
CA ASP A 12 9.24 -33.33 20.80
C ASP A 12 8.08 -32.39 20.48
N ALA A 13 7.08 -32.27 21.36
CA ALA A 13 5.98 -31.32 21.18
C ALA A 13 6.44 -29.85 21.34
N LYS A 14 7.42 -29.59 22.23
CA LYS A 14 8.09 -28.28 22.36
C LYS A 14 8.88 -27.92 21.11
N THR A 15 9.61 -28.88 20.55
CA THR A 15 10.45 -28.70 19.36
C THR A 15 9.60 -28.53 18.10
N SER A 16 8.53 -29.32 17.95
CA SER A 16 7.56 -29.26 16.84
C SER A 16 6.85 -27.90 16.73
N ARG A 17 6.34 -27.35 17.84
CA ARG A 17 5.60 -26.06 17.84
C ARG A 17 6.49 -24.83 17.63
N SER A 18 7.75 -24.91 18.04
CA SER A 18 8.81 -23.93 17.73
C SER A 18 9.22 -24.02 16.25
N ASN A 19 9.31 -25.23 15.70
CA ASN A 19 9.71 -25.46 14.32
C ASN A 19 8.62 -25.09 13.30
N SER A 20 7.34 -25.35 13.59
CA SER A 20 6.26 -24.98 12.67
C SER A 20 6.13 -23.46 12.48
N LEU A 21 6.30 -22.66 13.54
CA LEU A 21 6.35 -21.20 13.43
C LEU A 21 7.56 -20.67 12.65
N ARG A 22 8.71 -21.36 12.74
CA ARG A 22 9.95 -20.96 12.07
C ARG A 22 9.83 -20.98 10.56
N TRP A 23 9.10 -21.94 10.01
CA TRP A 23 8.97 -22.14 8.57
C TRP A 23 7.66 -21.64 7.99
N LEU A 24 6.55 -21.69 8.74
CA LEU A 24 5.23 -21.34 8.22
C LEU A 24 5.15 -19.88 7.77
N ARG A 25 5.55 -18.93 8.62
CA ARG A 25 5.45 -17.50 8.27
C ARG A 25 6.33 -17.13 7.07
N PRO A 26 7.62 -17.52 7.02
CA PRO A 26 8.42 -17.33 5.82
C PRO A 26 7.83 -18.00 4.57
N ALA A 27 7.27 -19.21 4.69
CA ALA A 27 6.63 -19.89 3.56
C ALA A 27 5.43 -19.10 3.01
N VAL A 28 4.56 -18.60 3.90
CA VAL A 28 3.44 -17.73 3.50
C VAL A 28 3.94 -16.45 2.85
N GLN A 29 4.94 -15.79 3.42
CA GLN A 29 5.49 -14.56 2.83
C GLN A 29 6.12 -14.82 1.44
N SER A 30 6.86 -15.92 1.28
CA SER A 30 7.45 -16.31 0.00
C SER A 30 6.38 -16.62 -1.05
N LEU A 31 5.30 -17.31 -0.66
CA LEU A 31 4.17 -17.57 -1.55
C LEU A 31 3.54 -16.25 -2.05
N PHE A 32 3.27 -15.30 -1.16
CA PHE A 32 2.74 -13.99 -1.55
C PHE A 32 3.72 -13.19 -2.39
N ALA A 33 5.03 -13.26 -2.10
CA ALA A 33 6.05 -12.63 -2.92
C ALA A 33 6.04 -13.19 -4.36
N VAL A 34 5.91 -14.51 -4.52
CA VAL A 34 5.77 -15.15 -5.85
C VAL A 34 4.51 -14.68 -6.56
N VAL A 35 3.35 -14.69 -5.88
CA VAL A 35 2.08 -14.20 -6.47
C VAL A 35 2.21 -12.75 -6.95
N ILE A 36 2.87 -11.90 -6.16
CA ILE A 36 3.08 -10.48 -6.50
C ILE A 36 4.03 -10.32 -7.69
N ILE A 37 5.09 -11.14 -7.77
CA ILE A 37 5.99 -11.15 -8.93
C ILE A 37 5.22 -11.55 -10.19
N LEU A 38 4.35 -12.57 -10.10
CA LEU A 38 3.52 -12.99 -11.23
C LEU A 38 2.54 -11.89 -11.66
N ILE A 39 1.87 -11.21 -10.71
CA ILE A 39 1.04 -10.03 -10.99
C ILE A 39 1.86 -8.94 -11.68
N GLY A 40 3.10 -8.70 -11.23
CA GLY A 40 3.99 -7.72 -11.84
C GLY A 40 4.39 -8.07 -13.27
N ILE A 41 4.64 -9.34 -13.57
CA ILE A 41 4.93 -9.84 -14.92
C ILE A 41 3.70 -9.66 -15.82
N GLU A 42 2.51 -10.07 -15.36
CA GLU A 42 1.25 -9.90 -16.10
C GLU A 42 0.97 -8.42 -16.35
N PHE A 43 1.16 -7.56 -15.34
CA PHE A 43 0.99 -6.12 -15.48
C PHE A 43 2.01 -5.49 -16.44
N GLY A 44 3.27 -5.94 -16.43
CA GLY A 44 4.28 -5.50 -17.39
C GLY A 44 3.91 -5.86 -18.84
N ALA A 45 3.36 -7.07 -19.04
CA ALA A 45 2.83 -7.48 -20.34
C ALA A 45 1.63 -6.60 -20.77
N PHE A 46 0.73 -6.29 -19.84
CA PHE A 46 -0.36 -5.32 -20.06
C PHE A 46 0.17 -3.96 -20.51
N VAL A 47 1.07 -3.34 -19.75
CA VAL A 47 1.61 -2.01 -20.10
C VAL A 47 2.31 -2.02 -21.46
N LYS A 48 3.09 -3.08 -21.77
CA LYS A 48 3.73 -3.21 -23.08
C LYS A 48 2.71 -3.29 -24.23
N SER A 49 1.60 -4.01 -24.02
CA SER A 49 0.53 -4.13 -25.03
C SER A 49 -0.21 -2.81 -25.30
N LEU A 50 -0.13 -1.82 -24.39
CA LEU A 50 -0.70 -0.48 -24.60
C LEU A 50 0.03 0.33 -25.68
N SER A 51 1.26 -0.06 -26.04
CA SER A 51 2.05 0.61 -27.08
C SER A 51 1.93 -0.07 -28.45
N GLY A 52 1.17 -1.17 -28.55
CA GLY A 52 0.94 -1.90 -29.80
C GLY A 52 -0.02 -1.19 -30.74
N SER A 53 -0.14 -1.69 -31.97
CA SER A 53 -1.06 -1.14 -32.96
C SER A 53 -2.53 -1.25 -32.51
N PRO A 54 -3.45 -0.39 -33.00
CA PRO A 54 -4.87 -0.45 -32.61
C PRO A 54 -5.55 -1.81 -32.87
N ALA A 55 -5.05 -2.55 -33.86
CA ALA A 55 -5.55 -3.88 -34.25
C ALA A 55 -5.08 -5.00 -33.31
N GLU A 56 -4.07 -4.77 -32.48
CA GLU A 56 -3.58 -5.76 -31.52
C GLU A 56 -4.47 -5.81 -30.27
N ALA A 57 -4.75 -7.02 -29.78
CA ALA A 57 -5.46 -7.20 -28.53
C ALA A 57 -4.61 -6.71 -27.34
N VAL A 58 -5.21 -5.90 -26.46
CA VAL A 58 -4.58 -5.49 -25.20
C VAL A 58 -4.59 -6.67 -24.23
N ALA A 59 -3.47 -6.95 -23.57
CA ALA A 59 -3.41 -8.02 -22.58
C ALA A 59 -4.31 -7.70 -21.36
N SER A 60 -4.66 -8.71 -20.56
CA SER A 60 -5.48 -8.50 -19.37
C SER A 60 -4.71 -7.72 -18.30
N ARG A 61 -5.33 -6.69 -17.72
CA ARG A 61 -4.81 -5.99 -16.54
C ARG A 61 -5.12 -6.76 -15.25
N PRO A 62 -4.12 -7.21 -14.47
CA PRO A 62 -4.37 -7.90 -13.20
C PRO A 62 -4.89 -6.92 -12.12
N PRO A 63 -6.08 -7.13 -11.51
CA PRO A 63 -6.62 -6.21 -10.51
C PRO A 63 -5.79 -6.10 -9.23
N GLY A 64 -4.97 -7.11 -8.93
CA GLY A 64 -4.11 -7.12 -7.74
C GLY A 64 -3.08 -5.98 -7.69
N VAL A 65 -2.76 -5.34 -8.84
CA VAL A 65 -1.85 -4.19 -8.91
C VAL A 65 -2.35 -3.00 -8.08
N GLU A 66 -3.66 -2.87 -7.90
CA GLU A 66 -4.27 -1.76 -7.14
C GLU A 66 -3.91 -1.81 -5.65
N GLY A 67 -3.44 -2.96 -5.14
CA GLY A 67 -2.89 -3.08 -3.79
C GLY A 67 -1.65 -2.21 -3.53
N PHE A 68 -1.00 -1.70 -4.58
CA PHE A 68 0.14 -0.79 -4.50
C PHE A 68 -0.25 0.69 -4.57
N LEU A 69 -1.54 1.02 -4.63
CA LEU A 69 -2.07 2.40 -4.73
C LEU A 69 -2.81 2.86 -3.45
N PRO A 70 -2.19 2.82 -2.25
CA PRO A 70 -2.91 3.08 -1.00
C PRO A 70 -3.47 4.51 -0.90
N ILE A 71 -2.88 5.49 -1.58
CA ILE A 71 -3.40 6.87 -1.62
C ILE A 71 -4.71 6.93 -2.42
N SER A 72 -4.73 6.34 -3.62
CA SER A 72 -5.95 6.24 -4.44
C SER A 72 -7.04 5.46 -3.70
N SER A 73 -6.69 4.34 -3.05
CA SER A 73 -7.65 3.58 -2.24
C SER A 73 -8.18 4.35 -1.03
N LEU A 74 -7.34 5.16 -0.36
CA LEU A 74 -7.77 6.05 0.72
C LEU A 74 -8.73 7.12 0.20
N MET A 75 -8.46 7.72 -0.96
CA MET A 75 -9.36 8.68 -1.60
C MET A 75 -10.69 8.03 -1.97
N SER A 76 -10.67 6.81 -2.53
CA SER A 76 -11.87 6.01 -2.79
C SER A 76 -12.68 5.70 -1.53
N LEU A 77 -12.01 5.40 -0.41
CA LEU A 77 -12.68 5.15 0.86
C LEU A 77 -13.32 6.42 1.43
N VAL A 78 -12.63 7.56 1.35
CA VAL A 78 -13.19 8.86 1.77
C VAL A 78 -14.35 9.28 0.87
N TYR A 79 -14.28 8.97 -0.44
CA TYR A 79 -15.37 9.22 -1.37
C TYR A 79 -16.59 8.41 -0.99
N LEU A 80 -16.43 7.10 -0.80
CA LEU A 80 -17.50 6.22 -0.32
C LEU A 80 -18.11 6.73 0.99
N ALA A 81 -17.30 7.19 1.94
CA ALA A 81 -17.79 7.74 3.21
C ALA A 81 -18.58 9.05 3.06
N LYS A 82 -18.27 9.88 2.06
CA LYS A 82 -18.92 11.18 1.82
C LYS A 82 -20.13 11.10 0.89
N SER A 83 -20.08 10.27 -0.15
CA SER A 83 -21.14 10.14 -1.16
C SER A 83 -22.06 8.95 -0.95
N GLY A 84 -21.64 7.95 -0.18
CA GLY A 84 -22.31 6.64 -0.11
C GLY A 84 -22.07 5.76 -1.34
N VAL A 85 -21.28 6.22 -2.33
CA VAL A 85 -21.07 5.51 -3.61
C VAL A 85 -19.66 4.93 -3.69
N ALA A 86 -19.59 3.63 -4.00
CA ALA A 86 -18.34 2.93 -4.23
C ALA A 86 -17.91 3.09 -5.70
N ASN A 87 -16.88 3.90 -5.97
CA ASN A 87 -16.42 4.18 -7.35
C ASN A 87 -15.80 2.93 -8.01
N ARG A 88 -15.82 2.86 -9.34
CA ARG A 88 -15.33 1.69 -10.10
C ARG A 88 -14.00 1.93 -10.82
N ILE A 89 -13.28 2.99 -10.47
CA ILE A 89 -11.99 3.31 -11.10
C ILE A 89 -10.88 2.35 -10.62
N HIS A 90 -10.77 2.18 -9.30
CA HIS A 90 -9.87 1.21 -8.66
C HIS A 90 -10.62 0.39 -7.59
N PRO A 91 -11.56 -0.48 -8.00
CA PRO A 91 -12.43 -1.20 -7.08
C PRO A 91 -11.67 -2.26 -6.27
N ALA A 92 -10.69 -2.96 -6.87
CA ALA A 92 -9.86 -3.93 -6.14
C ALA A 92 -9.01 -3.23 -5.07
N GLY A 93 -8.48 -2.04 -5.35
CA GLY A 93 -7.75 -1.21 -4.41
C GLY A 93 -8.61 -0.85 -3.20
N LEU A 94 -9.86 -0.40 -3.41
CA LEU A 94 -10.79 -0.11 -2.32
C LEU A 94 -11.06 -1.36 -1.45
N VAL A 95 -11.29 -2.52 -2.07
CA VAL A 95 -11.55 -3.78 -1.36
C VAL A 95 -10.31 -4.21 -0.55
N ILE A 96 -9.13 -4.27 -1.18
CA ILE A 96 -7.86 -4.67 -0.54
C ILE A 96 -7.51 -3.73 0.61
N PHE A 97 -7.66 -2.42 0.42
CA PHE A 97 -7.36 -1.41 1.43
C PHE A 97 -8.33 -1.48 2.61
N SER A 98 -9.64 -1.56 2.35
CA SER A 98 -10.67 -1.68 3.38
C SER A 98 -10.51 -2.98 4.17
N LEU A 99 -10.22 -4.09 3.49
CA LEU A 99 -9.91 -5.36 4.14
C LEU A 99 -8.68 -5.23 5.02
N THR A 100 -7.61 -4.58 4.55
CA THR A 100 -6.38 -4.44 5.33
C THR A 100 -6.60 -3.57 6.57
N LEU A 101 -7.42 -2.51 6.48
CA LEU A 101 -7.84 -1.72 7.65
C LEU A 101 -8.66 -2.55 8.63
N PHE A 102 -9.61 -3.35 8.12
CA PHE A 102 -10.40 -4.26 8.95
C PHE A 102 -9.52 -5.30 9.65
N LEU A 103 -8.57 -5.92 8.95
CA LEU A 103 -7.61 -6.85 9.53
C LEU A 103 -6.69 -6.14 10.53
N ALA A 104 -6.32 -4.88 10.30
CA ALA A 104 -5.58 -4.08 11.27
C ALA A 104 -6.37 -3.85 12.56
N LEU A 105 -7.68 -3.62 12.44
CA LEU A 105 -8.59 -3.51 13.57
C LEU A 105 -8.77 -4.87 14.27
N ALA A 106 -9.03 -5.97 13.55
CA ALA A 106 -9.32 -7.27 14.15
C ALA A 106 -8.07 -7.99 14.71
N LEU A 107 -6.97 -7.97 13.94
CA LEU A 107 -5.79 -8.79 14.15
C LEU A 107 -4.51 -7.99 14.41
N ARG A 108 -4.57 -6.67 14.59
CA ARG A 108 -3.42 -5.75 14.54
C ARG A 108 -2.76 -5.70 13.16
N ARG A 109 -1.56 -5.11 13.05
CA ARG A 109 -0.77 -4.99 11.81
C ARG A 109 -0.20 -6.32 11.28
N GLY A 110 -0.93 -7.43 11.37
CA GLY A 110 -0.55 -8.74 10.85
C GLY A 110 -0.24 -8.75 9.37
N PHE A 111 -1.01 -8.00 8.58
CA PHE A 111 -0.80 -7.85 7.15
C PHE A 111 0.68 -7.52 6.80
N CYS A 112 1.29 -6.59 7.55
CA CYS A 112 2.68 -6.17 7.34
C CYS A 112 3.68 -7.32 7.53
N SER A 113 3.34 -8.34 8.33
CA SER A 113 4.23 -9.47 8.61
C SER A 113 3.91 -10.73 7.82
N TRP A 114 2.70 -10.89 7.29
CA TRP A 114 2.28 -12.16 6.65
C TRP A 114 2.08 -12.03 5.15
N VAL A 115 1.60 -10.88 4.67
CA VAL A 115 1.16 -10.70 3.27
C VAL A 115 1.97 -9.61 2.56
N CYS A 116 2.34 -8.54 3.26
CA CYS A 116 2.97 -7.38 2.63
C CYS A 116 4.36 -7.72 2.03
N PRO A 117 4.59 -7.46 0.73
CA PRO A 117 5.87 -7.75 0.06
C PRO A 117 7.00 -6.87 0.61
N ILE A 118 6.70 -5.62 0.96
CA ILE A 118 7.69 -4.68 1.52
C ILE A 118 8.13 -5.16 2.92
N GLY A 119 7.21 -5.71 3.70
CA GLY A 119 7.52 -6.32 5.00
C GLY A 119 8.44 -7.52 4.85
N PHE A 120 8.20 -8.38 3.86
CA PHE A 120 9.08 -9.49 3.50
C PHE A 120 10.47 -9.00 3.07
N ALA A 121 10.54 -8.09 2.09
CA ALA A 121 11.80 -7.52 1.61
C ALA A 121 12.62 -6.89 2.75
N SER A 122 11.95 -6.15 3.63
CA SER A 122 12.55 -5.55 4.82
C SER A 122 13.09 -6.59 5.82
N GLU A 123 12.38 -7.70 6.02
CA GLU A 123 12.84 -8.79 6.88
C GLU A 123 14.07 -9.50 6.30
N TRP A 124 14.10 -9.70 4.99
CA TRP A 124 15.26 -10.25 4.29
C TRP A 124 16.45 -9.29 4.28
N ALA A 125 16.22 -8.00 4.04
CA ALA A 125 17.27 -6.98 4.07
C ALA A 125 18.01 -6.99 5.41
N HIS A 126 17.30 -6.94 6.54
CA HIS A 126 17.98 -6.93 7.83
C HIS A 126 18.64 -8.28 8.18
N LYS A 127 18.12 -9.41 7.67
CA LYS A 127 18.77 -10.73 7.82
C LYS A 127 20.07 -10.78 7.02
N LEU A 128 20.06 -10.24 5.81
CA LEU A 128 21.24 -10.07 4.97
C LEU A 128 22.27 -9.19 5.69
N GLY A 129 21.86 -8.06 6.26
CA GLY A 129 22.78 -7.20 7.03
C GLY A 129 23.34 -7.87 8.28
N LYS A 130 22.54 -8.70 8.97
CA LYS A 130 23.06 -9.51 10.09
C LYS A 130 24.09 -10.54 9.60
N TRP A 131 23.89 -11.11 8.43
CA TRP A 131 24.82 -12.06 7.82
C TRP A 131 26.13 -11.37 7.39
N ILE A 132 26.06 -10.17 6.78
CA ILE A 132 27.23 -9.39 6.34
C ILE A 132 28.00 -8.80 7.51
N PHE A 133 27.31 -8.12 8.45
CA PHE A 133 27.94 -7.33 9.52
C PHE A 133 27.98 -8.05 10.89
N GLY A 134 27.47 -9.28 10.98
CA GLY A 134 27.33 -10.06 12.22
C GLY A 134 26.25 -9.55 13.20
N ARG A 135 25.84 -8.27 13.07
CA ARG A 135 24.85 -7.61 13.94
C ARG A 135 24.08 -6.53 13.18
N ASN A 136 22.86 -6.25 13.62
CA ASN A 136 22.15 -5.03 13.21
C ASN A 136 22.25 -4.00 14.36
N PRO A 137 22.91 -2.85 14.17
CA PRO A 137 22.97 -1.81 15.19
C PRO A 137 21.57 -1.28 15.53
N ARG A 138 21.44 -0.76 16.76
CA ARG A 138 20.22 -0.10 17.21
C ARG A 138 20.40 1.40 17.08
N ILE A 139 19.37 2.08 16.60
CA ILE A 139 19.32 3.55 16.61
C ILE A 139 19.13 4.00 18.05
N PRO A 140 19.86 5.02 18.54
CA PRO A 140 19.73 5.52 19.90
C PRO A 140 18.33 6.12 20.12
N ALA A 141 17.82 6.01 21.36
CA ALA A 141 16.43 6.35 21.67
C ALA A 141 16.04 7.80 21.34
N TRP A 142 16.98 8.74 21.47
CA TRP A 142 16.76 10.16 21.17
C TRP A 142 16.50 10.41 19.67
N LEU A 143 17.05 9.56 18.79
CA LEU A 143 16.86 9.66 17.34
C LEU A 143 15.71 8.74 16.87
N ASP A 144 15.50 7.62 17.54
CA ASP A 144 14.46 6.65 17.18
C ASP A 144 13.03 7.22 17.29
N VAL A 145 12.77 8.07 18.29
CA VAL A 145 11.46 8.71 18.49
C VAL A 145 11.11 9.73 17.38
N PRO A 146 11.96 10.74 17.07
CA PRO A 146 11.64 11.69 16.00
C PRO A 146 11.57 11.03 14.62
N LEU A 147 12.43 10.05 14.32
CA LEU A 147 12.35 9.29 13.06
C LEU A 147 11.04 8.50 12.95
N GLN A 148 10.51 7.97 14.06
CA GLN A 148 9.18 7.35 14.04
C GLN A 148 8.06 8.36 13.80
N GLY A 149 8.25 9.61 14.23
CA GLY A 149 7.34 10.73 13.95
C GLY A 149 7.19 11.01 12.46
N LEU A 150 8.21 10.77 11.64
CA LEU A 150 8.21 11.10 10.21
C LEU A 150 7.09 10.41 9.42
N LYS A 151 6.87 9.10 9.59
CA LYS A 151 5.74 8.41 8.94
C LYS A 151 4.37 8.91 9.39
N TYR A 152 4.24 9.39 10.64
CA TYR A 152 2.99 9.95 11.14
C TYR A 152 2.78 11.37 10.62
N PHE A 153 3.85 12.12 10.46
CA PHE A 153 3.83 13.41 9.77
C PHE A 153 3.40 13.24 8.31
N LEU A 154 4.01 12.30 7.57
CA LEU A 154 3.62 11.98 6.19
C LEU A 154 2.16 11.54 6.10
N LEU A 155 1.72 10.64 6.99
CA LEU A 155 0.31 10.23 7.07
C LEU A 155 -0.59 11.44 7.36
N GLY A 156 -0.21 12.28 8.31
CA GLY A 156 -0.96 13.49 8.69
C GLY A 156 -1.11 14.44 7.51
N PHE A 157 -0.04 14.66 6.73
CA PHE A 157 -0.05 15.47 5.52
C PHE A 157 -1.07 14.92 4.50
N PHE A 158 -0.98 13.64 4.12
CA PHE A 158 -1.91 13.05 3.15
C PHE A 158 -3.35 13.04 3.67
N ALA A 159 -3.56 12.62 4.93
CA ALA A 159 -4.88 12.56 5.53
C ALA A 159 -5.52 13.95 5.62
N PHE A 160 -4.76 14.98 6.01
CA PHE A 160 -5.25 16.34 6.09
C PHE A 160 -5.75 16.86 4.74
N HIS A 161 -4.97 16.68 3.67
CA HIS A 161 -5.36 17.12 2.34
C HIS A 161 -6.54 16.32 1.78
N ILE A 162 -6.56 14.99 1.95
CA ILE A 162 -7.63 14.14 1.43
C ILE A 162 -8.95 14.38 2.19
N LEU A 163 -8.91 14.48 3.52
CA LEU A 163 -10.13 14.64 4.32
C LEU A 163 -10.78 16.02 4.14
N ARG A 164 -9.97 17.08 3.92
CA ARG A 164 -10.46 18.44 3.67
C ARG A 164 -10.98 18.68 2.25
N MET A 165 -10.65 17.81 1.30
CA MET A 165 -11.11 17.95 -0.09
C MET A 165 -12.66 17.89 -0.17
N PRO A 166 -13.33 18.84 -0.84
CA PRO A 166 -14.78 18.79 -1.03
C PRO A 166 -15.17 17.62 -1.94
N LEU A 167 -16.43 17.16 -1.87
CA LEU A 167 -16.90 15.99 -2.62
C LEU A 167 -16.67 16.14 -4.14
N ARG A 168 -16.99 17.31 -4.71
CA ARG A 168 -16.75 17.61 -6.14
C ARG A 168 -15.28 17.48 -6.54
N GLY A 169 -14.36 17.94 -5.69
CA GLY A 169 -12.92 17.83 -5.95
C GLY A 169 -12.43 16.38 -5.90
N LEU A 170 -13.02 15.59 -4.99
CA LEU A 170 -12.71 14.17 -4.85
C LEU A 170 -13.21 13.35 -6.05
N GLU A 171 -14.42 13.64 -6.52
CA GLU A 171 -14.99 13.06 -7.74
C GLU A 171 -14.14 13.39 -8.97
N SER A 172 -13.81 14.68 -9.16
CA SER A 172 -12.93 15.14 -10.24
C SER A 172 -11.57 14.44 -10.23
N PHE A 173 -10.94 14.29 -9.05
CA PHE A 173 -9.69 13.55 -8.93
C PHE A 173 -9.86 12.06 -9.28
N ILE A 174 -10.88 11.40 -8.74
CA ILE A 174 -11.09 9.96 -8.93
C ILE A 174 -11.25 9.62 -10.41
N HIS A 175 -12.02 10.42 -11.14
CA HIS A 175 -12.30 10.22 -12.57
C HIS A 175 -11.22 10.78 -13.50
N SER A 176 -10.25 11.53 -12.96
CA SER A 176 -9.17 12.13 -13.74
C SER A 176 -8.31 11.08 -14.47
N PRO A 177 -7.74 11.44 -15.63
CA PRO A 177 -6.74 10.62 -16.33
C PRO A 177 -5.57 10.19 -15.43
N TYR A 178 -5.17 11.08 -14.51
CA TYR A 178 -4.09 10.82 -13.57
C TYR A 178 -4.40 9.63 -12.66
N ASN A 179 -5.58 9.61 -12.01
CA ASN A 179 -5.94 8.52 -11.12
C ASN A 179 -6.16 7.22 -11.89
N ARG A 180 -6.81 7.26 -13.07
CA ARG A 180 -7.01 6.08 -13.93
C ARG A 180 -5.70 5.41 -14.34
N MET A 181 -4.66 6.21 -14.61
CA MET A 181 -3.32 5.74 -15.03
C MET A 181 -2.33 5.61 -13.86
N ALA A 182 -2.76 5.73 -12.60
CA ALA A 182 -1.83 5.83 -11.47
C ALA A 182 -0.90 4.61 -11.32
N ASP A 183 -1.40 3.41 -11.58
CA ASP A 183 -0.65 2.15 -11.61
C ASP A 183 0.32 2.06 -12.80
N VAL A 184 -0.11 2.47 -14.00
CA VAL A 184 0.74 2.51 -15.20
C VAL A 184 1.87 3.52 -14.99
N LYS A 185 1.58 4.71 -14.46
CA LYS A 185 2.58 5.71 -14.10
C LYS A 185 3.54 5.20 -13.03
N MET A 186 3.03 4.49 -12.01
CA MET A 186 3.89 3.84 -11.01
C MET A 186 4.83 2.81 -11.66
N TYR A 187 4.34 1.98 -12.59
CA TYR A 187 5.19 1.05 -13.32
C TYR A 187 6.23 1.76 -14.17
N LEU A 188 5.84 2.77 -14.95
CA LEU A 188 6.76 3.54 -15.80
C LEU A 188 7.83 4.26 -14.97
N PHE A 189 7.52 4.71 -13.76
CA PHE A 189 8.49 5.28 -12.83
C PHE A 189 9.60 4.28 -12.45
N PHE A 190 9.26 3.01 -12.24
CA PHE A 190 10.25 1.97 -11.92
C PHE A 190 10.93 1.38 -13.17
N ALA A 191 10.21 1.28 -14.29
CA ALA A 191 10.77 0.82 -15.56
C ALA A 191 11.78 1.82 -16.14
N ASN A 192 11.47 3.12 -16.06
CA ASN A 192 12.32 4.23 -16.51
C ASN A 192 12.87 5.00 -15.30
N ILE A 193 13.45 4.27 -14.33
CA ILE A 193 13.91 4.87 -13.08
C ILE A 193 15.00 5.91 -13.31
N SER A 194 14.79 7.13 -12.81
CA SER A 194 15.79 8.19 -12.89
C SER A 194 16.99 7.89 -11.97
N ARG A 195 18.15 8.48 -12.28
CA ARG A 195 19.36 8.34 -11.44
C ARG A 195 19.11 8.75 -9.99
N THR A 196 18.37 9.85 -9.79
CA THR A 196 18.02 10.36 -8.46
C THR A 196 17.11 9.39 -7.70
N ALA A 197 16.06 8.87 -8.35
CA ALA A 197 15.17 7.89 -7.75
C ALA A 197 15.91 6.59 -7.38
N LEU A 198 16.80 6.11 -8.26
CA LEU A 198 17.62 4.94 -8.01
C LEU A 198 18.52 5.11 -6.78
N ILE A 199 19.19 6.26 -6.65
CA ILE A 199 20.02 6.58 -5.48
C ILE A 199 19.17 6.57 -4.21
N VAL A 200 17.99 7.21 -4.22
CA VAL A 200 17.10 7.26 -3.04
C VAL A 200 16.63 5.85 -2.64
N VAL A 201 16.17 5.04 -3.59
CA VAL A 201 15.75 3.66 -3.34
C VAL A 201 16.91 2.82 -2.81
N PHE A 202 18.10 2.96 -3.38
CA PHE A 202 19.30 2.26 -2.93
C PHE A 202 19.69 2.64 -1.50
N VAL A 203 19.67 3.94 -1.15
CA VAL A 203 19.95 4.41 0.21
C VAL A 203 18.95 3.84 1.21
N ILE A 204 17.65 3.87 0.89
CA ILE A 204 16.61 3.29 1.75
C ILE A 204 16.81 1.79 1.93
N PHE A 205 17.18 1.08 0.86
CA PHE A 205 17.48 -0.34 0.90
C PHE A 205 18.72 -0.63 1.77
N ALA A 206 19.82 0.09 1.57
CA ALA A 206 21.04 -0.04 2.38
C ALA A 206 20.77 0.23 3.86
N LEU A 207 19.99 1.26 4.17
CA LEU A 207 19.54 1.53 5.54
C LEU A 207 18.68 0.41 6.11
N SER A 208 17.85 -0.25 5.29
CA SER A 208 17.05 -1.42 5.70
C SER A 208 17.89 -2.69 5.90
N VAL A 209 19.07 -2.78 5.26
CA VAL A 209 20.05 -3.83 5.51
C VAL A 209 20.72 -3.62 6.87
N VAL A 210 21.17 -2.40 7.15
CA VAL A 210 21.87 -2.06 8.40
C VAL A 210 20.89 -2.07 9.59
N PHE A 211 19.77 -1.36 9.48
CA PHE A 211 18.77 -1.18 10.53
C PHE A 211 17.52 -2.03 10.30
N LYS A 212 17.10 -2.76 11.33
CA LYS A 212 15.89 -3.59 11.27
C LYS A 212 14.66 -2.77 10.93
N ASN A 213 14.00 -3.14 9.84
CA ASN A 213 12.74 -2.56 9.41
C ASN A 213 12.73 -1.05 9.23
N PHE A 214 13.84 -0.48 8.72
CA PHE A 214 13.99 0.97 8.55
C PHE A 214 12.79 1.61 7.84
N TRP A 215 12.42 1.13 6.65
CA TRP A 215 11.27 1.65 5.90
C TRP A 215 9.95 1.54 6.67
N CYS A 216 9.60 0.34 7.13
CA CYS A 216 8.34 0.05 7.81
C CYS A 216 8.20 0.77 9.16
N ARG A 217 9.32 1.12 9.80
CA ARG A 217 9.38 1.79 11.10
C ARG A 217 9.35 3.31 10.99
N TYR A 218 9.98 3.90 9.97
CA TYR A 218 10.20 5.35 9.91
C TYR A 218 9.54 6.06 8.73
N LEU A 219 9.37 5.39 7.58
CA LEU A 219 8.97 6.06 6.34
C LEU A 219 7.59 5.65 5.82
N CYS A 220 7.09 4.46 6.17
CA CYS A 220 5.84 3.93 5.59
C CYS A 220 4.58 4.58 6.20
N PRO A 221 3.87 5.49 5.48
CA PRO A 221 2.66 6.14 6.00
C PRO A 221 1.49 5.16 6.08
N TYR A 222 1.44 4.17 5.18
CA TYR A 222 0.45 3.10 5.25
C TYR A 222 0.63 2.25 6.51
N GLY A 223 1.87 1.96 6.89
CA GLY A 223 2.20 1.30 8.14
C GLY A 223 1.78 2.12 9.37
N ALA A 224 1.93 3.45 9.31
CA ALA A 224 1.45 4.35 10.36
C ALA A 224 -0.08 4.28 10.51
N LEU A 225 -0.81 4.32 9.39
CA LEU A 225 -2.27 4.22 9.38
C LEU A 225 -2.76 2.91 10.01
N LEU A 226 -2.24 1.78 9.54
CA LEU A 226 -2.58 0.48 10.11
C LEU A 226 -2.17 0.38 11.59
N GLY A 227 -1.11 1.07 12.00
CA GLY A 227 -0.69 1.19 13.40
C GLY A 227 -1.68 1.91 14.28
N LEU A 228 -2.19 3.06 13.84
CA LEU A 228 -3.22 3.81 14.56
C LEU A 228 -4.50 2.98 14.69
N VAL A 229 -4.98 2.40 13.59
CA VAL A 229 -6.17 1.54 13.59
C VAL A 229 -5.98 0.33 14.51
N SER A 230 -4.78 -0.26 14.53
CA SER A 230 -4.48 -1.42 15.38
C SER A 230 -4.46 -1.14 16.88
N LEU A 231 -4.45 0.13 17.32
CA LEU A 231 -4.53 0.46 18.75
C LEU A 231 -5.87 0.04 19.36
N ALA A 232 -6.95 0.16 18.58
CA ALA A 232 -8.28 -0.32 18.94
C ALA A 232 -8.43 -1.84 18.83
N SER A 233 -7.40 -2.55 18.35
CA SER A 233 -7.51 -3.99 18.13
C SER A 233 -7.71 -4.76 19.43
N PRO A 234 -8.67 -5.70 19.50
CA PRO A 234 -8.85 -6.57 20.64
C PRO A 234 -7.69 -7.57 20.76
N THR A 235 -7.10 -7.94 19.62
CA THR A 235 -6.00 -8.90 19.54
C THR A 235 -4.69 -8.27 19.99
N ALA A 236 -3.95 -8.93 20.88
CA ALA A 236 -2.66 -8.47 21.34
C ALA A 236 -1.76 -9.61 21.79
N VAL A 237 -0.44 -9.42 21.71
CA VAL A 237 0.51 -10.22 22.47
C VAL A 237 0.30 -9.89 23.95
N SER A 238 -0.03 -10.91 24.74
CA SER A 238 -0.26 -10.84 26.17
C SER A 238 0.82 -11.62 26.91
N ARG A 239 1.39 -11.00 27.95
CA ARG A 239 2.37 -11.59 28.85
C ARG A 239 1.69 -11.99 30.15
N ASP A 240 1.92 -13.23 30.53
CA ASP A 240 1.53 -13.79 31.82
C ASP A 240 2.62 -13.44 32.84
N ALA A 241 2.28 -12.64 33.86
CA ALA A 241 3.27 -12.12 34.80
C ALA A 241 3.82 -13.20 35.73
N GLU A 242 3.00 -14.18 36.09
CA GLU A 242 3.34 -15.25 37.02
C GLU A 242 4.27 -16.28 36.36
N LYS A 243 4.05 -16.56 35.07
CA LYS A 243 4.89 -17.50 34.31
C LYS A 243 6.17 -16.86 33.76
N CYS A 244 6.26 -15.54 33.72
CA CYS A 244 7.38 -14.87 33.06
C CYS A 244 8.60 -14.73 33.98
N VAL A 245 9.72 -15.34 33.57
CA VAL A 245 11.01 -15.28 34.30
C VAL A 245 11.86 -14.03 34.00
N GLY A 246 11.31 -12.99 33.35
CA GLY A 246 12.02 -11.72 33.13
C GLY A 246 13.28 -11.76 32.23
N CYS A 247 13.55 -12.84 31.49
CA CYS A 247 14.82 -13.02 30.76
C CYS A 247 15.11 -12.08 29.56
N GLY A 248 14.21 -11.16 29.20
CA GLY A 248 14.42 -10.17 28.12
C GLY A 248 14.49 -10.71 26.67
N LYS A 249 14.44 -12.02 26.43
CA LYS A 249 14.60 -12.62 25.09
C LYS A 249 13.52 -12.23 24.09
N CYS A 250 12.29 -12.04 24.55
CA CYS A 250 11.18 -11.58 23.71
C CYS A 250 11.39 -10.16 23.18
N ALA A 251 12.01 -9.27 23.96
CA ALA A 251 12.36 -7.92 23.52
C ALA A 251 13.52 -7.93 22.52
N ALA A 252 14.54 -8.76 22.75
CA ALA A 252 15.65 -8.94 21.81
C ALA A 252 15.21 -9.54 20.46
N ALA A 253 14.21 -10.42 20.47
CA ALA A 253 13.65 -11.05 19.28
C ALA A 253 12.66 -10.15 18.50
N CYS A 254 12.13 -9.08 19.11
CA CYS A 254 11.18 -8.20 18.45
C CYS A 254 11.88 -7.42 17.32
N PRO A 255 11.45 -7.57 16.05
CA PRO A 255 12.08 -6.86 14.93
C PRO A 255 11.89 -5.34 15.03
N ASN A 256 10.82 -4.90 15.69
CA ASN A 256 10.52 -3.47 15.91
C ASN A 256 11.01 -2.96 17.28
N MET A 257 11.88 -3.70 17.97
CA MET A 257 12.54 -3.28 19.21
C MET A 257 11.58 -2.87 20.34
N ILE A 258 10.38 -3.47 20.36
CA ILE A 258 9.39 -3.24 21.42
C ILE A 258 9.87 -3.93 22.71
N LYS A 259 9.79 -3.22 23.84
CA LYS A 259 10.04 -3.77 25.19
C LYS A 259 8.89 -4.68 25.62
N VAL A 260 8.78 -5.85 24.97
CA VAL A 260 7.70 -6.85 25.18
C VAL A 260 7.73 -7.43 26.59
N ASP A 261 8.92 -7.60 27.15
CA ASP A 261 9.18 -8.06 28.52
C ASP A 261 8.55 -7.15 29.58
N LYS A 262 8.50 -5.84 29.33
CA LYS A 262 7.99 -4.84 30.29
C LYS A 262 6.50 -4.58 30.19
N LYS A 263 5.78 -5.18 29.24
CA LYS A 263 4.35 -4.93 29.00
C LYS A 263 3.52 -6.17 29.31
N ARG A 264 2.44 -6.03 30.10
CA ARG A 264 1.43 -7.10 30.29
C ARG A 264 0.64 -7.36 28.99
N ARG A 265 0.29 -6.30 28.28
CA ARG A 265 -0.34 -6.33 26.96
C ARG A 265 0.47 -5.45 26.02
N VAL A 266 0.95 -6.00 24.91
CA VAL A 266 1.72 -5.26 23.90
C VAL A 266 0.76 -4.48 23.01
N ASN A 267 0.30 -3.33 23.52
CA ASN A 267 -0.46 -2.34 22.77
C ASN A 267 0.48 -1.24 22.25
N ALA A 268 1.22 -1.56 21.19
CA ALA A 268 2.11 -0.61 20.53
C ALA A 268 1.72 -0.56 19.04
N PRO A 269 1.66 0.63 18.42
CA PRO A 269 1.29 0.77 17.02
C PRO A 269 2.32 0.12 16.10
N GLU A 270 3.54 -0.12 16.58
CA GLU A 270 4.58 -0.86 15.85
C GLU A 270 4.44 -2.38 15.92
N CYS A 271 3.49 -2.93 16.68
CA CYS A 271 3.37 -4.38 16.80
C CYS A 271 2.76 -4.99 15.52
N MET A 272 3.59 -5.66 14.71
CA MET A 272 3.16 -6.35 13.48
C MET A 272 2.58 -7.75 13.71
N ALA A 273 2.35 -8.15 14.97
CA ALA A 273 1.85 -9.49 15.33
C ALA A 273 2.59 -10.64 14.60
N CYS A 274 3.92 -10.53 14.46
CA CYS A 274 4.78 -11.45 13.71
C CYS A 274 5.13 -12.75 14.46
N TYR A 275 4.66 -12.90 15.71
CA TYR A 275 4.94 -14.04 16.60
C TYR A 275 6.42 -14.29 16.96
N SER A 276 7.39 -13.49 16.49
CA SER A 276 8.83 -13.68 16.82
C SER A 276 9.10 -13.67 18.33
N CYS A 277 8.41 -12.81 19.08
CA CYS A 277 8.53 -12.75 20.54
C CYS A 277 7.94 -13.98 21.25
N VAL A 278 6.87 -14.57 20.69
CA VAL A 278 6.25 -15.79 21.21
C VAL A 278 7.15 -17.00 20.93
N GLY A 279 7.68 -17.11 19.71
CA GLY A 279 8.61 -18.18 19.33
C GLY A 279 9.96 -18.13 20.07
N ALA A 280 10.42 -16.95 20.48
CA ALA A 280 11.63 -16.80 21.28
C ALA A 280 11.44 -17.06 22.78
N CYS A 281 10.20 -17.17 23.26
CA CYS A 281 9.90 -17.36 24.67
C CYS A 281 10.19 -18.81 25.10
N ARG A 282 11.05 -18.98 26.10
CA ARG A 282 11.43 -20.31 26.63
C ARG A 282 10.38 -20.92 27.57
N VAL A 283 9.55 -20.07 28.20
CA VAL A 283 8.53 -20.53 29.14
C VAL A 283 7.21 -20.74 28.40
N LYS A 284 6.66 -21.95 28.49
CA LYS A 284 5.38 -22.30 27.86
C LYS A 284 4.27 -21.37 28.34
N ASN A 285 3.48 -20.86 27.39
CA ASN A 285 2.31 -20.02 27.63
C ASN A 285 2.57 -18.72 28.42
N ALA A 286 3.83 -18.34 28.68
CA ALA A 286 4.16 -17.06 29.30
C ALA A 286 3.91 -15.87 28.35
N LEU A 287 3.98 -16.11 27.05
CA LEU A 287 3.64 -15.13 26.01
C LEU A 287 2.67 -15.77 25.01
N ARG A 288 1.56 -15.10 24.74
CA ARG A 288 0.48 -15.62 23.88
C ARG A 288 -0.20 -14.49 23.11
N VAL A 289 -0.58 -14.73 21.87
CA VAL A 289 -1.48 -13.84 21.14
C VAL A 289 -2.91 -14.25 21.45
N ARG A 290 -3.74 -13.31 21.91
CA ARG A 290 -5.17 -13.54 22.19
C ARG A 290 -5.98 -12.29 21.93
N ALA A 291 -7.24 -12.45 21.59
CA ALA A 291 -8.21 -11.37 21.62
C ALA A 291 -8.60 -11.04 23.07
N ALA A 292 -8.98 -9.80 23.36
CA ALA A 292 -9.37 -9.36 24.69
C ALA A 292 -10.55 -10.18 25.26
N PHE A 293 -11.52 -10.48 24.40
CA PHE A 293 -12.76 -11.22 24.72
C PHE A 293 -12.66 -12.74 24.54
N VAL A 294 -11.54 -13.27 24.02
CA VAL A 294 -11.36 -14.72 23.85
C VAL A 294 -10.23 -15.22 24.76
N PRO A 295 -10.51 -16.17 25.68
CA PRO A 295 -9.49 -16.69 26.59
C PRO A 295 -8.47 -17.60 25.87
N LYS A 296 -8.88 -18.24 24.77
CA LYS A 296 -8.04 -19.16 24.00
C LYS A 296 -6.97 -18.40 23.20
N PRO A 297 -5.70 -18.85 23.22
CA PRO A 297 -4.64 -18.26 22.43
C PRO A 297 -4.83 -18.58 20.94
N ILE A 298 -4.56 -17.61 20.08
CA ILE A 298 -4.54 -17.78 18.62
C ILE A 298 -3.15 -18.26 18.23
N SER A 299 -3.05 -19.45 17.64
CA SER A 299 -1.78 -19.97 17.12
C SER A 299 -1.34 -19.17 15.89
N ALA A 300 -0.03 -19.13 15.59
CA ALA A 300 0.43 -18.43 14.39
C ALA A 300 -0.14 -19.04 13.11
N ALA A 301 -0.39 -20.36 13.09
CA ALA A 301 -0.98 -21.03 11.94
C ALA A 301 -2.41 -20.58 11.68
N VAL A 302 -3.25 -20.53 12.72
CA VAL A 302 -4.62 -20.01 12.62
C VAL A 302 -4.60 -18.54 12.22
N TYR A 303 -3.70 -17.75 12.80
CA TYR A 303 -3.55 -16.33 12.46
C TYR A 303 -3.18 -16.12 10.98
N GLY A 304 -2.17 -16.86 10.50
CA GLY A 304 -1.74 -16.83 9.10
C GLY A 304 -2.86 -17.27 8.18
N PHE A 305 -3.50 -18.40 8.46
CA PHE A 305 -4.62 -18.91 7.68
C PHE A 305 -5.77 -17.91 7.58
N ILE A 306 -6.22 -17.32 8.70
CA ILE A 306 -7.28 -16.29 8.68
C ILE A 306 -6.86 -15.11 7.79
N THR A 307 -5.61 -14.65 7.91
CA THR A 307 -5.11 -13.52 7.13
C THR A 307 -5.14 -13.84 5.63
N VAL A 308 -4.61 -14.98 5.22
CA VAL A 308 -4.57 -15.40 3.80
C VAL A 308 -5.97 -15.67 3.25
N ALA A 309 -6.78 -16.44 3.98
CA ALA A 309 -8.15 -16.76 3.61
C ALA A 309 -8.98 -15.49 3.43
N ALA A 310 -8.79 -14.46 4.27
CA ALA A 310 -9.51 -13.20 4.14
C ALA A 310 -9.25 -12.50 2.80
N PHE A 311 -8.01 -12.48 2.29
CA PHE A 311 -7.71 -11.91 0.97
C PHE A 311 -8.32 -12.72 -0.17
N ILE A 312 -8.24 -14.05 -0.10
CA ILE A 312 -8.83 -14.93 -1.11
C ILE A 312 -10.35 -14.76 -1.14
N VAL A 313 -11.01 -14.82 0.02
CA VAL A 313 -12.46 -14.68 0.14
C VAL A 313 -12.92 -13.31 -0.33
N ALA A 314 -12.24 -12.23 0.07
CA ALA A 314 -12.61 -10.88 -0.36
C ALA A 314 -12.47 -10.67 -1.86
N ALA A 315 -11.39 -11.17 -2.48
CA ALA A 315 -11.18 -11.07 -3.93
C ALA A 315 -12.26 -11.86 -4.71
N ASN A 316 -12.58 -13.08 -4.26
CA ASN A 316 -13.62 -13.89 -4.88
C ASN A 316 -15.02 -13.28 -4.69
N ALA A 317 -15.33 -12.78 -3.49
CA ALA A 317 -16.60 -12.10 -3.23
C ALA A 317 -16.75 -10.84 -4.09
N ALA A 318 -15.73 -9.98 -4.13
CA ALA A 318 -15.74 -8.79 -4.97
C ALA A 318 -15.89 -9.14 -6.47
N SER A 319 -15.27 -10.23 -6.92
CA SER A 319 -15.42 -10.74 -8.28
C SER A 319 -16.85 -11.21 -8.56
N ALA A 320 -17.47 -11.94 -7.62
CA ALA A 320 -18.86 -12.41 -7.74
C ALA A 320 -19.87 -11.25 -7.81
N PHE A 321 -19.58 -10.12 -7.17
CA PHE A 321 -20.38 -8.89 -7.25
C PHE A 321 -20.00 -7.97 -8.43
N ASN A 322 -19.16 -8.43 -9.37
CA ASN A 322 -18.66 -7.62 -10.49
C ASN A 322 -18.02 -6.30 -10.04
N TYR A 323 -17.34 -6.30 -8.88
CA TYR A 323 -16.68 -5.14 -8.27
C TYR A 323 -15.19 -5.44 -8.02
N TRP A 324 -14.56 -6.16 -8.94
CA TRP A 324 -13.13 -6.48 -8.87
C TRP A 324 -12.34 -5.93 -10.06
N ARG A 325 -12.97 -5.77 -11.23
CA ARG A 325 -12.32 -5.21 -12.42
C ARG A 325 -12.64 -3.72 -12.54
N PRO A 326 -11.67 -2.88 -12.95
CA PRO A 326 -11.90 -1.46 -13.15
C PRO A 326 -12.84 -1.21 -14.34
N GLU A 327 -13.55 -0.09 -14.31
CA GLU A 327 -14.41 0.37 -15.41
C GLU A 327 -13.63 0.89 -16.62
N THR A 328 -12.37 1.31 -16.42
CA THR A 328 -11.51 1.78 -17.51
C THR A 328 -11.27 0.66 -18.53
N THR A 329 -11.73 0.86 -19.76
CA THR A 329 -11.60 -0.14 -20.83
C THR A 329 -10.16 -0.22 -21.36
N PRO A 330 -9.75 -1.34 -21.98
CA PRO A 330 -8.42 -1.46 -22.57
C PRO A 330 -8.12 -0.38 -23.64
N GLU A 331 -9.13 0.03 -24.41
CA GLU A 331 -9.02 1.09 -25.42
C GLU A 331 -8.76 2.44 -24.77
N MET A 332 -9.46 2.74 -23.67
CA MET A 332 -9.25 3.94 -22.87
C MET A 332 -7.82 3.95 -22.28
N TYR A 333 -7.33 2.82 -21.77
CA TYR A 333 -5.94 2.72 -21.30
C TYR A 333 -4.95 3.00 -22.43
N ARG A 334 -5.19 2.51 -23.65
CA ARG A 334 -4.33 2.78 -24.82
C ARG A 334 -4.34 4.27 -25.20
N GLN A 335 -5.51 4.89 -25.25
CA GLN A 335 -5.66 6.33 -25.50
C GLN A 335 -4.95 7.16 -24.43
N LEU A 336 -5.14 6.84 -23.15
CA LEU A 336 -4.46 7.55 -22.06
C LEU A 336 -2.94 7.29 -22.06
N ASN A 337 -2.50 6.13 -22.54
CA ASN A 337 -1.08 5.81 -22.65
C ASN A 337 -0.37 6.66 -23.70
N SER A 338 -1.02 7.04 -24.81
CA SER A 338 -0.41 7.90 -25.85
C SER A 338 -0.05 9.29 -25.33
N ILE A 339 -0.77 9.77 -24.31
CA ILE A 339 -0.55 11.07 -23.65
C ILE A 339 0.04 10.93 -22.24
N VAL A 340 0.55 9.77 -21.83
CA VAL A 340 0.93 9.48 -20.43
C VAL A 340 1.98 10.43 -19.86
N GLY A 341 2.87 10.96 -20.72
CA GLY A 341 3.86 11.97 -20.37
C GLY A 341 3.25 13.32 -19.99
N ASN A 342 2.09 13.66 -20.56
CA ASN A 342 1.38 14.92 -20.34
C ASN A 342 0.34 14.84 -19.22
N ILE A 343 0.02 13.63 -18.73
CA ILE A 343 -0.90 13.46 -17.61
C ILE A 343 -0.23 13.94 -16.31
N GLY A 344 -0.45 15.20 -15.95
CA GLY A 344 0.01 15.81 -14.70
C GLY A 344 -0.87 15.46 -13.49
N HIS A 345 -0.37 15.75 -12.29
CA HIS A 345 -1.22 15.77 -11.10
C HIS A 345 -2.30 16.87 -11.25
N PRO A 346 -3.56 16.60 -10.88
CA PRO A 346 -4.61 17.62 -10.93
C PRO A 346 -4.18 18.88 -10.16
N GLY A 347 -4.17 20.03 -10.85
CA GLY A 347 -3.79 21.34 -10.29
C GLY A 347 -2.32 21.75 -10.43
N VAL A 348 -1.44 20.91 -11.02
CA VAL A 348 0.00 21.23 -11.19
C VAL A 348 0.48 21.08 -12.64
N GLY A 349 -0.35 20.56 -13.55
CA GLY A 349 -0.06 20.48 -14.97
C GLY A 349 -1.29 20.81 -15.81
N GLY A 350 -1.13 21.68 -16.80
CA GLY A 350 -2.16 21.94 -17.80
C GLY A 350 -2.49 20.64 -18.53
N LEU A 351 -3.76 20.25 -18.52
CA LEU A 351 -4.26 19.39 -19.58
C LEU A 351 -3.95 20.10 -20.92
N PRO A 352 -3.62 19.37 -22.00
CA PRO A 352 -3.70 19.95 -23.33
C PRO A 352 -5.07 20.60 -23.48
N SER A 353 -5.12 21.80 -24.06
CA SER A 353 -6.38 22.51 -24.35
C SER A 353 -7.35 21.71 -25.22
N GLU A 354 -6.85 20.65 -25.86
CA GLU A 354 -7.59 19.76 -26.73
C GLU A 354 -7.40 18.31 -26.25
N MET A 355 -8.49 17.71 -25.76
CA MET A 355 -8.58 16.27 -25.59
C MET A 355 -8.59 15.62 -26.99
N PRO A 356 -7.96 14.45 -27.20
CA PRO A 356 -8.04 13.77 -28.48
C PRO A 356 -9.51 13.48 -28.85
N GLU A 357 -9.91 13.82 -30.08
CA GLU A 357 -11.22 13.51 -30.63
C GLU A 357 -11.53 12.01 -30.48
N GLY A 358 -12.70 11.69 -29.92
CA GLY A 358 -13.16 10.30 -29.74
C GLY A 358 -13.16 9.77 -28.30
N LEU A 359 -12.86 10.60 -27.30
CA LEU A 359 -13.36 10.34 -25.95
C LEU A 359 -14.90 10.51 -25.98
N PRO A 360 -15.71 9.58 -25.44
CA PRO A 360 -17.11 9.88 -25.23
C PRO A 360 -17.19 11.12 -24.34
N GLU A 361 -17.63 12.23 -24.92
CA GLU A 361 -18.01 13.41 -24.17
C GLU A 361 -18.92 12.94 -23.04
N HIS A 362 -18.61 13.40 -21.86
CA HIS A 362 -19.40 13.24 -20.66
C HIS A 362 -20.90 13.08 -20.95
N HIS A 363 -21.45 11.87 -20.72
CA HIS A 363 -22.88 11.66 -20.53
C HIS A 363 -23.32 12.34 -19.21
N TYR A 364 -23.33 13.68 -19.19
CA TYR A 364 -24.10 14.49 -18.25
C TYR A 364 -25.35 15.09 -18.91
N ASP A 365 -25.58 14.82 -20.21
CA ASP A 365 -26.70 15.38 -20.97
C ASP A 365 -27.74 14.32 -21.36
N LEU A 366 -28.12 13.46 -20.40
CA LEU A 366 -29.31 12.62 -20.53
C LEU A 366 -30.55 13.47 -20.20
N PRO A 367 -31.59 13.53 -21.06
CA PRO A 367 -32.84 14.24 -20.80
C PRO A 367 -33.47 13.90 -19.44
N GLU A 368 -33.28 12.66 -18.98
CA GLU A 368 -33.74 12.12 -17.70
C GLU A 368 -33.13 12.83 -16.47
N PHE A 369 -31.91 13.37 -16.58
CA PHE A 369 -31.24 14.09 -15.49
C PHE A 369 -31.82 15.52 -15.33
N ARG A 370 -32.23 16.12 -16.45
CA ARG A 370 -32.80 17.48 -16.51
C ARG A 370 -34.23 17.51 -15.98
N GLU A 371 -35.00 16.43 -16.14
CA GLU A 371 -36.30 16.25 -15.48
C GLU A 371 -36.17 16.07 -13.96
N ARG A 372 -35.07 15.47 -13.48
CA ARG A 372 -34.91 15.13 -12.07
C ARG A 372 -34.44 16.30 -11.19
N TYR A 373 -33.78 17.31 -11.77
CA TYR A 373 -33.20 18.45 -11.02
C TYR A 373 -33.34 19.79 -11.77
N PRO A 374 -34.56 20.36 -11.86
CA PRO A 374 -34.83 21.56 -12.65
C PRO A 374 -34.18 22.85 -12.11
N ASP A 375 -33.81 22.88 -10.83
CA ASP A 375 -33.35 24.10 -10.13
C ASP A 375 -31.82 24.21 -9.98
N MET A 376 -31.03 23.42 -10.71
CA MET A 376 -29.57 23.48 -10.62
C MET A 376 -29.03 24.71 -11.40
N PRO A 377 -28.24 25.61 -10.77
CA PRO A 377 -27.74 26.80 -11.45
C PRO A 377 -26.78 26.43 -12.58
N GLN A 378 -26.98 27.05 -13.74
CA GLN A 378 -26.14 26.86 -14.91
C GLN A 378 -24.70 27.28 -14.59
N GLY A 379 -23.73 26.41 -14.92
CA GLY A 379 -22.32 26.78 -14.88
C GLY A 379 -22.05 27.97 -15.80
N PRO A 380 -20.99 28.75 -15.56
CA PRO A 380 -20.70 29.91 -16.40
C PRO A 380 -20.48 29.46 -17.86
N PRO A 381 -20.94 30.25 -18.85
CA PRO A 381 -20.72 29.93 -20.25
C PRO A 381 -19.22 29.93 -20.57
N PRO A 382 -18.78 29.17 -21.60
CA PRO A 382 -17.38 29.13 -21.98
C PRO A 382 -16.92 30.53 -22.41
N HIS A 383 -15.76 30.96 -21.88
CA HIS A 383 -15.11 32.19 -22.30
C HIS A 383 -14.74 32.09 -23.79
N HIS A 384 -15.41 32.88 -24.63
CA HIS A 384 -14.92 33.21 -25.97
C HIS A 384 -13.66 34.07 -25.82
N TYR A 385 -12.49 33.49 -26.11
CA TYR A 385 -11.31 34.27 -26.42
C TYR A 385 -11.26 34.46 -27.93
N ASP A 386 -11.46 35.70 -28.39
CA ASP A 386 -11.23 36.11 -29.77
C ASP A 386 -9.73 36.00 -30.09
N LEU A 387 -9.38 35.10 -31.02
CA LEU A 387 -8.03 34.98 -31.56
C LEU A 387 -7.79 36.06 -32.63
N PRO A 388 -6.64 36.76 -32.66
CA PRO A 388 -6.29 37.63 -33.77
C PRO A 388 -5.98 36.77 -35.01
N ARG A 389 -6.65 37.07 -36.14
CA ARG A 389 -6.36 36.50 -37.46
C ARG A 389 -4.92 36.87 -37.87
N PHE A 390 -4.05 35.87 -37.97
CA PHE A 390 -2.81 36.01 -38.74
C PHE A 390 -3.02 35.54 -40.17
N LYS A 391 -2.67 36.44 -41.11
CA LYS A 391 -2.68 36.26 -42.55
C LYS A 391 -1.58 35.28 -42.98
N ASP A 392 -1.84 34.66 -44.12
CA ASP A 392 -1.06 33.64 -44.80
C ASP A 392 0.44 33.94 -44.96
N GLY A 393 1.23 32.85 -44.90
CA GLY A 393 2.51 32.74 -45.61
C GLY A 393 3.77 32.98 -44.78
N ALA A 394 4.35 31.90 -44.24
CA ALA A 394 5.80 31.74 -44.13
C ALA A 394 6.16 30.28 -43.81
N ASN A 395 7.23 29.80 -44.44
CA ASN A 395 7.68 28.42 -44.56
C ASN A 395 8.01 27.72 -43.22
N MET A 396 7.75 26.40 -43.17
CA MET A 396 8.34 25.47 -42.20
C MET A 396 9.85 25.29 -42.46
N PRO A 397 10.68 25.13 -41.41
CA PRO A 397 11.91 24.36 -41.50
C PRO A 397 11.74 22.97 -40.87
N GLU A 398 12.25 21.96 -41.58
CA GLU A 398 12.41 20.57 -41.14
C GLU A 398 13.51 20.39 -40.06
N PRO A 399 13.54 19.25 -39.34
CA PRO A 399 14.23 19.12 -38.06
C PRO A 399 15.67 18.61 -38.23
N GLY A 400 16.62 19.26 -37.55
CA GLY A 400 17.95 18.69 -37.37
C GLY A 400 19.04 19.71 -37.08
N ALA A 401 19.24 20.06 -35.81
CA ALA A 401 20.55 20.45 -35.28
C ALA A 401 20.51 20.40 -33.75
N GLN A 402 21.46 19.68 -33.17
CA GLN A 402 21.79 19.76 -31.76
C GLN A 402 22.31 21.17 -31.45
N GLU A 403 21.76 21.83 -30.45
CA GLU A 403 22.34 23.09 -29.94
C GLU A 403 22.62 23.00 -28.45
N GLU A 404 23.83 23.46 -28.14
CA GLU A 404 24.53 23.41 -26.88
C GLU A 404 23.87 24.29 -25.80
N SER A 405 24.06 23.87 -24.56
CA SER A 405 23.63 24.59 -23.36
C SER A 405 24.55 25.79 -23.09
N PRO A 406 24.04 27.03 -22.92
CA PRO A 406 24.86 28.12 -22.43
C PRO A 406 24.87 28.13 -20.89
N ASN A 407 26.10 28.10 -20.36
CA ASN A 407 26.46 28.48 -19.00
C ASN A 407 25.82 29.82 -18.59
N ILE A 408 25.27 29.88 -17.38
CA ILE A 408 24.96 31.15 -16.70
C ILE A 408 25.83 31.20 -15.44
N LEU A 409 26.88 32.02 -15.51
CA LEU A 409 27.59 32.62 -14.38
C LEU A 409 27.94 34.07 -14.77
N ASN A 410 27.67 34.96 -13.81
CA ASN A 410 28.06 36.38 -13.69
C ASN A 410 27.27 37.37 -14.55
N ASP A 411 26.38 38.15 -13.92
CA ASP A 411 26.74 39.44 -13.31
C ASP A 411 25.83 39.77 -12.12
#